data_AF-A0A0G0PCD4-F1
#
_entry.id   AF-A0A0G0PCD4-F1
#
_cell.length_a   1.000
_cell.length_b   1.000
_cell.length_c   1.000
_cell.angle_alpha   90.00
_cell.angle_beta   90.00
_cell.angle_gamma   90.00
#
_symmetry.space_group_name_H-M   'P 1'
#
loop_
_entity.id
_entity.type
_entity.pdbx_description
1 polymer ?
#
loop_
_entity_poly.entity_id
_entity_poly.type
_entity_poly.pdbx_seq_one_letter_code
_entity_poly.pdbx_strand_id
1 'polypeptide(L)'
;MIYHYAFYEREVFDRLASRYGAPATLISKFKENTIDLHATIVESVVLPLYFYSLKDVAGYIGYKWDNAEAGGAESIVWYNDWVETGDNAIKKKLLRYNEDDVRATQLIKEWLMEQRPRKQREKLED
;
A
#
# COMPACT_ATOMS: atom_id res chain seq x y z
N MET A 1 -3.11 7.55 13.05
CA MET A 1 -2.56 6.34 12.41
C MET A 1 -2.73 6.44 10.91
N ILE A 2 -1.70 6.11 10.15
CA ILE A 2 -1.61 6.05 8.69
C ILE A 2 -1.35 4.57 8.35
N TYR A 3 -2.18 3.99 7.51
CA TYR A 3 -1.96 2.64 7.00
C TYR A 3 -1.38 2.75 5.59
N HIS A 4 -0.35 1.97 5.34
CA HIS A 4 0.30 1.88 4.04
C HIS A 4 0.59 0.43 3.70
N TYR A 5 0.96 0.16 2.45
CA TYR A 5 1.19 -1.18 1.97
C TYR A 5 2.63 -1.32 1.47
N ALA A 6 3.45 -2.06 2.22
CA ALA A 6 4.89 -2.22 1.99
C ALA A 6 5.71 -0.94 2.26
N PHE A 7 6.98 -0.96 1.87
CA PHE A 7 8.01 -0.05 2.38
C PHE A 7 8.05 1.34 1.71
N TYR A 8 7.40 1.49 0.55
CA TYR A 8 7.63 2.62 -0.35
C TYR A 8 7.34 3.99 0.30
N GLU A 9 6.20 4.14 0.99
CA GLU A 9 5.80 5.40 1.62
C GLU A 9 6.82 5.87 2.66
N ARG A 10 7.43 4.93 3.39
CA ARG A 10 8.45 5.22 4.40
C ARG A 10 9.76 5.66 3.75
N GLU A 11 10.19 4.98 2.69
CA GLU A 11 11.39 5.37 1.95
C GLU A 11 11.24 6.74 1.29
N VAL A 12 10.08 7.02 0.70
CA VAL A 12 9.78 8.34 0.12
C VAL A 12 9.79 9.41 1.20
N PHE A 13 9.16 9.16 2.35
CA PHE A 13 9.15 10.09 3.47
C PHE A 13 10.57 10.39 3.97
N ASP A 14 11.37 9.35 4.23
CA ASP A 14 12.75 9.51 4.71
C ASP A 14 13.59 10.27 3.68
N ARG A 15 13.46 9.95 2.39
CA ARG A 15 14.14 10.67 1.30
C ARG A 15 13.78 12.16 1.24
N LEU A 16 12.49 12.50 1.40
CA LEU A 16 12.03 13.89 1.40
C LEU A 16 12.49 14.64 2.66
N ALA A 17 12.41 14.00 3.83
CA ALA A 17 12.89 14.57 5.08
C ALA A 17 14.41 14.84 5.05
N SER A 18 15.20 13.94 4.48
CA SER A 18 16.64 14.14 4.30
C SER A 18 16.95 15.25 3.29
N ARG A 19 16.19 15.34 2.19
CA ARG A 19 16.45 16.31 1.13
C ARG A 19 16.05 17.74 1.49
N TYR A 20 14.92 17.92 2.16
CA TYR A 20 14.33 19.24 2.42
C TYR A 20 14.41 19.65 3.89
N GLY A 21 14.84 18.75 4.77
CA GLY A 21 14.79 18.93 6.22
C GLY A 21 13.38 18.70 6.77
N ALA A 22 13.31 18.10 7.96
CA ALA A 22 12.07 17.98 8.72
C ALA A 22 12.38 18.01 10.23
N PRO A 23 11.50 18.61 11.06
CA PRO A 23 11.65 18.54 12.51
C PRO A 23 11.70 17.09 12.99
N ALA A 24 12.60 16.77 13.91
CA ALA A 24 12.72 15.43 14.48
C ALA A 24 11.38 14.93 15.07
N THR A 25 10.61 15.84 15.66
CA THR A 25 9.26 15.56 16.18
C THR A 25 8.28 15.10 15.10
N LEU A 26 8.36 15.67 13.89
CA LEU A 26 7.53 15.23 12.75
C LEU A 26 7.95 13.86 12.25
N ILE A 27 9.26 13.61 12.14
CA ILE A 27 9.80 12.32 11.71
C ILE A 27 9.38 11.22 12.69
N SER A 28 9.58 11.43 13.99
CA SER A 28 9.14 10.48 15.02
C SER A 28 7.63 10.27 14.97
N LYS A 29 6.84 11.36 14.90
CA LYS A 29 5.38 11.25 14.81
C LYS A 29 4.93 10.43 13.59
N PHE A 30 5.54 10.61 12.42
CA PHE A 30 5.23 9.80 11.24
C PHE A 30 5.58 8.33 11.46
N LYS A 31 6.79 8.03 11.95
CA LYS A 31 7.26 6.65 12.18
C LYS A 31 6.44 5.91 13.24
N GLU A 32 6.03 6.60 14.30
CA GLU A 32 5.21 6.04 15.38
C GLU A 32 3.73 5.87 14.99
N ASN A 33 3.27 6.56 13.95
CA ASN A 33 1.87 6.55 13.54
C ASN A 33 1.64 5.85 12.19
N THR A 34 2.61 5.11 11.66
CA THR A 34 2.47 4.34 10.43
C THR A 34 2.38 2.83 10.70
N ILE A 35 1.49 2.15 10.00
CA ILE A 35 1.31 0.69 10.06
C ILE A 35 1.44 0.14 8.65
N ASP A 36 2.39 -0.80 8.48
CA ASP A 36 2.57 -1.56 7.25
C ASP A 36 1.63 -2.77 7.24
N LEU A 37 0.61 -2.72 6.39
CA LEU A 37 -0.35 -3.82 6.26
C LEU A 37 0.23 -5.04 5.55
N HIS A 38 1.20 -4.86 4.65
CA HIS A 38 1.86 -5.98 3.99
C HIS A 38 2.63 -6.82 5.00
N ALA A 39 3.46 -6.18 5.83
CA ALA A 39 4.16 -6.86 6.91
C ALA A 39 3.16 -7.52 7.88
N THR A 40 2.10 -6.80 8.26
CA THR A 40 1.07 -7.33 9.17
C THR A 40 0.44 -8.61 8.61
N ILE A 41 0.02 -8.63 7.35
CA ILE A 41 -0.66 -9.78 6.78
C ILE A 41 0.29 -10.97 6.58
N VAL A 42 1.51 -10.74 6.07
CA VAL A 42 2.51 -11.81 5.86
C VAL A 42 2.87 -12.49 7.17
N GLU A 43 2.95 -11.73 8.27
CA GLU A 43 3.30 -12.27 9.58
C GLU A 43 2.15 -12.93 10.35
N SER A 44 0.91 -12.77 9.90
CA SER A 44 -0.27 -13.17 10.68
C SER A 44 -1.26 -14.06 9.93
N VAL A 45 -1.18 -14.14 8.60
CA VAL A 45 -2.17 -14.84 7.78
C VAL A 45 -1.49 -15.60 6.63
N VAL A 46 -1.84 -16.88 6.49
CA VAL A 46 -1.52 -17.68 5.30
C VAL A 46 -2.72 -17.68 4.34
N LEU A 47 -2.53 -17.14 3.15
CA LEU A 47 -3.49 -17.08 2.05
C LEU A 47 -3.03 -18.04 0.95
N PRO A 48 -3.94 -18.65 0.17
CA PRO A 48 -3.60 -19.50 -0.96
C PRO A 48 -3.17 -18.68 -2.19
N LEU A 49 -2.16 -17.82 -2.00
CA LEU A 49 -1.64 -16.89 -3.01
C LEU A 49 -0.14 -17.12 -3.21
N TYR A 50 0.32 -17.01 -4.45
CA TYR A 50 1.75 -17.04 -4.77
C TYR A 50 2.47 -15.77 -4.29
N PHE A 51 1.77 -14.63 -4.37
CA PHE A 51 2.30 -13.32 -4.05
C PHE A 51 1.34 -12.56 -3.14
N TYR A 52 1.91 -11.71 -2.30
CA TYR A 52 1.18 -10.87 -1.35
C TYR A 52 1.19 -9.41 -1.79
N SER A 53 1.15 -9.14 -3.11
CA SER A 53 0.97 -7.76 -3.57
C SER A 53 -0.38 -7.23 -3.11
N LEU A 54 -0.54 -5.90 -3.08
CA LEU A 54 -1.81 -5.26 -2.74
C LEU A 54 -2.95 -5.82 -3.60
N LYS A 55 -2.68 -6.03 -4.89
CA LYS A 55 -3.64 -6.54 -5.88
C LYS A 55 -4.08 -7.97 -5.60
N ASP A 56 -3.11 -8.84 -5.33
CA ASP A 56 -3.37 -10.26 -5.06
C ASP A 56 -4.19 -10.43 -3.78
N VAL A 57 -3.76 -9.77 -2.70
CA VAL A 57 -4.41 -9.87 -1.40
C VAL A 57 -5.80 -9.25 -1.41
N ALA A 58 -5.93 -8.01 -1.90
CA ALA A 58 -7.24 -7.36 -1.95
C ALA A 58 -8.19 -8.11 -2.89
N GLY A 59 -7.70 -8.58 -4.03
CA GLY A 59 -8.48 -9.39 -4.98
C GLY A 59 -8.99 -10.68 -4.34
N TYR A 60 -8.14 -11.39 -3.59
CA TYR A 60 -8.54 -12.58 -2.84
C TYR A 60 -9.61 -12.30 -1.79
N ILE A 61 -9.52 -11.16 -1.10
CA ILE A 61 -10.52 -10.70 -0.10
C ILE A 61 -11.81 -10.20 -0.76
N GLY A 62 -11.84 -10.06 -2.09
CA GLY A 62 -13.04 -9.72 -2.87
C GLY A 62 -13.07 -8.29 -3.42
N TYR A 63 -11.95 -7.55 -3.36
CA TYR A 63 -11.84 -6.26 -4.03
C TYR A 63 -11.95 -6.41 -5.54
N LYS A 64 -12.72 -5.53 -6.17
CA LYS A 64 -12.90 -5.48 -7.62
C LYS A 64 -12.19 -4.26 -8.17
N TRP A 65 -11.05 -4.49 -8.82
CA TRP A 65 -10.24 -3.46 -9.46
C TRP A 65 -10.98 -2.85 -10.66
N ASP A 66 -11.01 -1.52 -10.76
CA ASP A 66 -11.58 -0.79 -11.90
C ASP A 66 -10.79 -1.10 -13.19
N ASN A 67 -9.47 -1.25 -13.05
CA ASN A 67 -8.59 -1.72 -14.12
C ASN A 67 -7.74 -2.91 -13.64
N ALA A 68 -8.20 -4.12 -13.96
CA ALA A 68 -7.59 -5.37 -13.53
C ALA A 68 -6.22 -5.66 -14.17
N GLU A 69 -5.80 -4.96 -15.22
CA GLU A 69 -4.48 -5.15 -15.86
C GLU A 69 -3.50 -4.04 -15.51
N ALA A 70 -3.98 -2.91 -15.00
CA ALA A 70 -3.13 -1.80 -14.55
C ALA A 70 -2.21 -2.22 -13.40
N GLY A 71 -0.93 -1.86 -13.53
CA GLY A 71 0.06 -1.93 -12.46
C GLY A 71 0.77 -0.60 -12.25
N GLY A 72 1.80 -0.64 -11.40
CA GLY A 72 2.57 0.54 -11.03
C GLY A 72 3.39 1.14 -12.17
N ALA A 73 3.78 0.34 -13.17
CA ALA A 73 4.52 0.86 -14.34
C ALA A 73 3.62 1.71 -15.22
N GLU A 74 2.37 1.28 -15.43
CA GLU A 74 1.39 1.98 -16.24
C GLU A 74 1.01 3.33 -15.61
N SER A 75 0.91 3.39 -14.28
CA SER A 75 0.59 4.64 -13.59
C SER A 75 1.71 5.69 -13.74
N ILE A 76 2.97 5.27 -13.83
CA ILE A 76 4.11 6.15 -14.12
C ILE A 76 4.02 6.70 -15.55
N VAL A 77 3.70 5.86 -16.53
CA VAL A 77 3.52 6.29 -17.92
C VAL A 77 2.39 7.31 -18.01
N TRP A 78 1.23 7.02 -17.43
CA TRP A 78 0.10 7.96 -17.42
C TRP A 78 0.42 9.27 -16.72
N TYR A 79 1.23 9.23 -15.65
CA TYR A 79 1.68 10.45 -14.99
C TYR A 79 2.52 11.31 -15.92
N ASN A 80 3.52 10.72 -16.60
CA ASN A 80 4.38 11.45 -17.54
C ASN A 80 3.56 12.01 -18.72
N ASP A 81 2.68 11.20 -19.30
CA ASP A 81 1.80 11.63 -20.39
C ASP A 81 0.92 12.82 -19.96
N TRP A 82 0.38 12.79 -18.73
CA TRP A 82 -0.41 13.91 -18.20
C TRP A 82 0.43 15.16 -17.97
N VAL A 83 1.66 15.03 -17.46
CA VAL A 83 2.58 16.16 -17.25
C VAL A 83 2.92 16.83 -18.58
N GLU A 84 3.12 16.05 -19.64
CA GLU A 84 3.46 16.55 -20.97
C GLU A 84 2.26 17.18 -21.70
N THR A 85 1.10 16.54 -21.62
CA THR A 85 -0.08 16.90 -22.44
C THR A 85 -1.09 17.78 -21.71
N GLY A 86 -1.13 17.73 -20.39
CA GLY A 86 -2.19 18.33 -19.58
C GLY A 86 -3.57 17.66 -19.73
N ASP A 87 -3.66 16.48 -20.35
CA ASP A 87 -4.94 15.84 -20.64
C ASP A 87 -5.71 15.43 -19.37
N ASN A 88 -6.88 16.04 -19.18
CA ASN A 88 -7.76 15.77 -18.04
C ASN A 88 -8.31 14.34 -18.02
N ALA A 89 -8.40 13.64 -19.15
CA ALA A 89 -8.82 12.24 -19.18
C ALA A 89 -7.77 11.34 -18.51
N ILE A 90 -6.49 11.56 -18.81
CA ILE A 90 -5.38 10.84 -18.20
C ILE A 90 -5.31 11.14 -16.70
N LYS A 91 -5.48 12.40 -16.30
CA LYS A 91 -5.55 12.79 -14.89
C LYS A 91 -6.65 12.05 -14.14
N LYS A 92 -7.87 12.00 -14.70
CA LYS A 92 -9.00 11.27 -14.10
C LYS A 92 -8.70 9.79 -13.95
N LYS A 93 -8.08 9.17 -14.95
CA LYS A 93 -7.65 7.78 -14.92
C LYS A 93 -6.63 7.52 -13.80
N LEU A 94 -5.63 8.39 -13.66
CA LEU A 94 -4.60 8.29 -12.61
C LEU A 94 -5.20 8.45 -11.21
N LEU A 95 -6.12 9.41 -11.03
CA LEU A 95 -6.81 9.61 -9.75
C LEU A 95 -7.66 8.39 -9.37
N ARG A 96 -8.36 7.79 -10.34
CA ARG A 96 -9.15 6.57 -10.15
C ARG A 96 -8.27 5.39 -9.72
N TYR A 97 -7.11 5.21 -10.38
CA TYR A 97 -6.13 4.18 -10.03
C TYR A 97 -5.62 4.35 -8.59
N ASN A 98 -5.23 5.56 -8.19
CA ASN A 98 -4.76 5.82 -6.82
C ASN A 98 -5.88 5.65 -5.77
N GLU A 99 -7.11 6.03 -6.12
CA GLU A 99 -8.27 5.83 -5.25
C GLU A 99 -8.54 4.33 -5.02
N ASP A 100 -8.36 3.49 -6.05
CA ASP A 100 -8.47 2.05 -5.94
C ASP A 100 -7.43 1.46 -4.97
N ASP A 101 -6.16 1.88 -5.06
CA ASP A 101 -5.11 1.44 -4.13
C ASP A 101 -5.44 1.80 -2.66
N VAL A 102 -5.99 3.00 -2.43
CA VAL A 102 -6.40 3.43 -1.08
C VAL A 102 -7.59 2.60 -0.58
N ARG A 103 -8.60 2.36 -1.41
CA ARG A 103 -9.77 1.55 -1.04
C ARG A 103 -9.41 0.08 -0.81
N ALA A 104 -8.53 -0.49 -1.64
CA ALA A 104 -8.01 -1.84 -1.45
C ALA A 104 -7.24 -1.97 -0.13
N THR A 105 -6.39 -0.98 0.18
CA THR A 105 -5.66 -0.91 1.46
C THR A 105 -6.62 -0.83 2.65
N GLN A 106 -7.68 -0.03 2.55
CA GLN A 106 -8.72 0.05 3.57
C GLN A 106 -9.43 -1.29 3.78
N LEU A 107 -9.83 -1.97 2.70
CA LEU A 107 -10.48 -3.29 2.77
C LEU A 107 -9.60 -4.30 3.51
N ILE A 108 -8.30 -4.37 3.17
CA ILE A 108 -7.36 -5.28 3.83
C ILE A 108 -7.29 -4.98 5.34
N LYS A 109 -7.21 -3.70 5.71
CA LYS A 109 -7.20 -3.29 7.11
C LYS A 109 -8.48 -3.74 7.84
N GLU A 110 -9.64 -3.54 7.22
CA GLU A 110 -10.93 -3.90 7.82
C GLU A 110 -11.03 -5.41 7.99
N TRP A 111 -10.67 -6.15 6.95
CA TRP A 111 -10.63 -7.61 6.97
C TRP A 111 -9.70 -8.16 8.05
N LEU A 112 -8.47 -7.63 8.19
CA LEU A 112 -7.54 -8.04 9.25
C LEU A 112 -8.10 -7.80 10.66
N MET A 113 -8.86 -6.72 10.86
CA MET A 113 -9.51 -6.44 12.15
C MET A 113 -10.60 -7.45 12.49
N GLU A 114 -11.28 -7.99 11.49
CA GLU A 114 -12.29 -9.04 11.65
C GLU A 114 -11.65 -10.39 11.96
N GLN A 115 -10.58 -10.76 11.24
CA GLN A 115 -9.89 -12.04 11.44
C GLN A 115 -9.18 -12.12 12.80
N ARG A 116 -8.76 -10.98 13.37
CA ARG A 116 -7.97 -10.88 14.62
C ARG A 116 -6.84 -11.92 14.70
N PRO A 117 -6.01 -12.03 13.66
CA PRO A 117 -5.00 -13.08 13.61
C PRO A 117 -3.96 -12.84 14.71
N ARG A 118 -3.51 -13.92 15.35
CA ARG A 118 -2.46 -13.86 16.37
C ARG A 118 -1.13 -14.21 15.75
N LYS A 119 -0.08 -13.46 16.10
CA LYS A 119 1.30 -13.90 15.88
C LYS A 119 1.56 -15.13 16.75
N GLN A 120 1.39 -16.32 16.19
CA GLN A 120 1.93 -17.55 16.74
C GLN A 120 3.07 -17.99 15.82
N ARG A 121 4.31 -17.77 16.25
CA ARG A 121 5.45 -18.47 15.66
C ARG A 121 5.53 -19.82 16.36
N GLU A 122 5.28 -20.90 15.64
CA GLU A 122 5.67 -22.22 16.10
C GLU A 122 7.19 -22.22 16.26
N LYS A 123 7.68 -22.54 17.46
CA LYS A 123 9.10 -22.84 17.64
C LYS A 123 9.30 -24.25 17.09
N LEU A 124 10.10 -24.39 16.05
CA LEU A 124 10.63 -25.69 15.67
C LEU A 124 11.49 -26.18 16.83
N GLU A 125 11.25 -27.40 17.30
CA GLU A 125 12.13 -28.06 18.28
C GLU A 125 13.46 -28.41 17.57
N ASP A 126 14.57 -28.10 18.25
CA ASP A 126 15.94 -28.30 17.78
C ASP A 126 16.31 -29.79 17.58
#